data_AF-A0A7X8ELH9-F1
#
_entry.id   AF-A0A7X8ELH9-F1
#
_cell.length_a   1.000
_cell.length_b   1.000
_cell.length_c   1.000
_cell.angle_alpha   90.00
_cell.angle_beta   90.00
_cell.angle_gamma   90.00
#
_symmetry.space_group_name_H-M   'P 1'
#
loop_
_entity.id
_entity.type
_entity.pdbx_description
1 polymer ?
#
loop_
_entity_poly.entity_id
_entity_poly.type
_entity_poly.pdbx_seq_one_letter_code
_entity_poly.pdbx_strand_id
1 'polypeptide(L)'
;MIDTVAIVPYPHLWITWKRAGYATGSVPPDKIVRYISPEEIDELAGLMKALPLTPRGLLGFDWSIVTAGGVDLKETDPRTMASRLVHNIFFAGEILDLDGPSGGFNLQACWSTGYIAGESAAAVNAPEAGKAKA
;
A
#
# COMPACT_ATOMS: atom_id res chain seq x y z
N MET A 1 -18.85 -1.56 -14.63
CA MET A 1 -20.11 -1.28 -13.90
C MET A 1 -19.68 -1.02 -12.47
N ILE A 2 -19.54 0.25 -12.12
CA ILE A 2 -18.90 0.70 -10.89
C ILE A 2 -20.00 0.76 -9.82
N ASP A 3 -19.92 -0.11 -8.81
CA ASP A 3 -20.67 0.11 -7.57
C ASP A 3 -20.01 1.26 -6.84
N THR A 4 -20.44 2.47 -7.19
CA THR A 4 -20.18 3.69 -6.45
C THR A 4 -20.53 3.43 -4.99
N VAL A 5 -19.56 3.62 -4.07
CA VAL A 5 -19.89 3.95 -2.68
C VAL A 5 -20.54 5.32 -2.74
N ALA A 6 -21.82 5.32 -3.06
CA ALA A 6 -22.63 6.50 -3.07
C ALA A 6 -22.76 6.91 -1.61
N ILE A 7 -22.09 7.99 -1.24
CA ILE A 7 -22.52 8.79 -0.09
C ILE A 7 -23.83 9.44 -0.54
N VAL A 8 -24.92 8.67 -0.48
CA VAL A 8 -26.26 9.11 -0.85
C VAL A 8 -26.77 10.01 0.28
N PRO A 9 -27.20 11.25 0.00
CA PRO A 9 -27.59 12.20 1.04
C PRO A 9 -29.07 11.97 1.40
N TYR A 10 -29.41 10.89 2.11
CA TYR A 10 -30.80 10.71 2.55
C TYR A 10 -30.97 9.89 3.86
N PRO A 11 -32.00 10.20 4.67
CA PRO A 11 -32.22 9.71 6.05
C PRO A 11 -32.60 8.21 6.18
N HIS A 12 -32.41 7.40 5.14
CA HIS A 12 -32.77 5.98 5.08
C HIS A 12 -31.55 5.04 5.14
N LEU A 13 -30.35 5.58 5.39
CA LEU A 13 -29.08 4.85 5.49
C LEU A 13 -29.11 3.67 6.49
N TRP A 14 -29.94 3.74 7.52
CA TRP A 14 -30.07 2.67 8.51
C TRP A 14 -30.69 1.38 7.92
N ILE A 15 -31.59 1.49 6.94
CA ILE A 15 -32.20 0.34 6.26
C ILE A 15 -31.19 -0.32 5.31
N THR A 16 -30.40 0.49 4.59
CA THR A 16 -29.39 -0.03 3.67
C THR A 16 -28.23 -0.70 4.40
N TRP A 17 -27.83 -0.21 5.56
CA TRP A 17 -26.82 -0.84 6.41
C TRP A 17 -27.29 -2.17 7.02
N LYS A 18 -28.52 -2.24 7.55
CA LYS A 18 -29.11 -3.52 7.98
C LYS A 18 -29.23 -4.52 6.83
N ARG A 19 -29.63 -4.08 5.64
CA ARG A 19 -29.71 -4.94 4.44
C ARG A 19 -28.35 -5.41 3.93
N ALA A 20 -27.31 -4.59 4.11
CA ALA A 20 -25.93 -4.93 3.75
C ALA A 20 -25.21 -5.75 4.84
N GLY A 21 -25.88 -6.06 5.96
CA GLY A 21 -25.34 -6.90 7.03
C GLY A 21 -24.42 -6.19 8.03
N TYR A 22 -24.39 -4.85 8.02
CA TYR A 22 -23.59 -4.09 8.98
C TYR A 22 -24.34 -3.86 10.29
N ALA A 23 -23.61 -3.93 11.41
CA ALA A 23 -24.18 -3.69 12.73
C ALA A 23 -24.63 -2.23 12.85
N THR A 24 -25.93 -2.03 13.08
CA THR A 24 -26.53 -0.73 13.36
C THR A 24 -26.90 -0.69 14.83
N GLY A 25 -26.44 0.31 15.57
CA GLY A 25 -26.76 0.46 17.00
C GLY A 25 -28.27 0.58 17.23
N SER A 26 -28.72 0.18 18.42
CA SER A 26 -30.12 0.24 18.83
C SER A 26 -30.67 1.67 19.07
N VAL A 27 -29.80 2.68 19.16
CA VAL A 27 -30.15 4.07 19.45
C VAL A 27 -30.71 4.80 18.21
N PRO A 28 -31.97 5.28 18.22
CA PRO A 28 -32.51 6.14 17.19
C PRO A 28 -31.75 7.48 17.11
N PRO A 29 -31.54 8.05 15.91
CA PRO A 29 -30.74 9.27 15.74
C PRO A 29 -31.37 10.52 16.38
N ASP A 30 -32.68 10.52 16.57
CA ASP A 30 -33.48 11.59 17.16
C ASP A 30 -33.76 11.39 18.65
N LYS A 31 -33.27 10.28 19.25
CA LYS A 31 -33.46 10.01 20.68
C LYS A 31 -32.72 11.05 21.51
N ILE A 32 -33.46 11.74 22.39
CA ILE A 32 -32.88 12.72 23.31
C ILE A 32 -31.89 12.02 24.24
N VAL A 33 -30.68 12.56 24.35
CA VAL A 33 -29.54 12.00 25.12
C VAL A 33 -29.92 11.55 26.53
N ARG A 34 -30.76 12.33 27.22
CA ARG A 34 -31.22 12.02 28.58
C ARG A 34 -31.92 10.66 28.71
N TYR A 35 -32.51 10.15 27.63
CA TYR A 35 -33.26 8.89 27.63
C TYR A 35 -32.43 7.72 27.08
N ILE A 36 -31.15 7.92 26.77
CA ILE A 36 -30.27 6.83 26.33
C ILE A 36 -29.88 6.00 27.55
N SER A 37 -30.07 4.68 27.47
CA SER A 37 -29.76 3.75 28.56
C SER A 37 -28.25 3.45 28.62
N PRO A 38 -27.73 2.99 29.76
CA PRO A 38 -26.35 2.53 29.85
C PRO A 38 -26.02 1.42 28.84
N GLU A 39 -26.94 0.50 28.58
CA GLU A 39 -26.74 -0.59 27.62
C GLU A 39 -26.63 -0.07 26.18
N GLU A 40 -27.45 0.92 25.83
CA GLU A 40 -27.37 1.62 24.55
C GLU A 40 -26.05 2.39 24.39
N ILE A 41 -25.54 2.99 25.47
CA ILE A 41 -24.22 3.63 25.50
C ILE A 41 -23.13 2.61 25.28
N ASP A 42 -23.17 1.47 25.96
CA ASP A 42 -22.17 0.40 25.84
C ASP A 42 -22.17 -0.20 24.43
N GLU A 43 -23.35 -0.43 23.86
CA GLU A 43 -23.50 -0.90 22.47
C GLU A 43 -22.90 0.11 21.49
N LEU A 44 -23.25 1.39 21.62
CA LEU A 44 -22.74 2.45 20.74
C LEU A 44 -21.22 2.60 20.87
N ALA A 45 -20.70 2.61 22.10
CA ALA A 45 -19.26 2.67 22.36
C ALA A 45 -18.54 1.45 21.77
N GLY A 46 -19.15 0.27 21.83
CA GLY A 46 -18.67 -0.94 21.18
C GLY A 46 -18.58 -0.77 19.67
N LEU A 47 -19.65 -0.30 19.02
CA LEU A 47 -19.67 -0.07 17.57
C LEU A 47 -18.68 1.01 17.13
N MET A 48 -18.48 2.07 17.90
CA MET A 48 -17.52 3.13 17.56
C MET A 48 -16.06 2.66 17.67
N LYS A 49 -15.76 1.76 18.60
CA LYS A 49 -14.40 1.25 18.84
C LYS A 49 -14.07 0.01 18.02
N ALA A 50 -15.09 -0.76 17.62
CA ALA A 50 -14.93 -2.04 16.95
C ALA A 50 -16.03 -2.22 15.90
N LEU A 51 -16.17 -1.26 14.98
CA LEU A 51 -17.16 -1.33 13.91
C LEU A 51 -16.87 -2.56 13.02
N PRO A 52 -17.76 -3.55 12.93
CA PRO A 52 -17.55 -4.70 12.08
C PRO A 52 -17.69 -4.29 10.62
N LEU A 53 -16.56 -4.24 9.91
CA LEU A 53 -16.50 -3.98 8.48
C LEU A 53 -15.95 -5.22 7.77
N THR A 54 -16.66 -5.69 6.74
CA THR A 54 -16.22 -6.79 5.89
C THR A 54 -15.69 -6.23 4.57
N PRO A 55 -14.36 -6.28 4.32
CA PRO A 55 -13.80 -5.89 3.03
C PRO A 55 -14.33 -6.80 1.92
N ARG A 56 -14.80 -6.23 0.80
CA ARG A 56 -15.31 -7.00 -0.35
C ARG A 56 -14.25 -7.27 -1.43
N GLY A 57 -13.15 -6.53 -1.41
CA GLY A 57 -12.07 -6.64 -2.39
C GLY A 57 -11.12 -5.44 -2.32
N LEU A 58 -10.10 -5.47 -3.18
CA LEU A 58 -9.14 -4.39 -3.36
C LEU A 58 -9.55 -3.52 -4.56
N LEU A 59 -9.10 -2.26 -4.59
CA LEU A 59 -9.42 -1.32 -5.67
C LEU A 59 -8.66 -1.61 -6.98
N GLY A 60 -7.64 -2.46 -6.94
CA GLY A 60 -6.82 -2.80 -8.10
C GLY A 60 -5.71 -1.79 -8.41
N PHE A 61 -4.93 -2.06 -9.46
CA PHE A 61 -3.71 -1.32 -9.79
C PHE A 61 -3.92 0.17 -10.09
N ASP A 62 -5.05 0.55 -10.69
CA ASP A 62 -5.36 1.96 -11.01
C ASP A 62 -5.42 2.85 -9.75
N TRP A 63 -5.63 2.24 -8.58
CA TRP A 63 -5.69 2.91 -7.28
C TRP A 63 -4.52 2.55 -6.35
N SER A 64 -3.65 1.63 -6.78
CA SER A 64 -2.47 1.25 -6.02
C SER A 64 -1.41 2.34 -6.11
N ILE A 65 -0.76 2.62 -4.99
CA ILE A 65 0.33 3.62 -4.91
C ILE A 65 1.70 2.94 -5.04
N VAL A 66 1.77 1.64 -4.73
CA VAL A 66 2.98 0.82 -4.75
C VAL A 66 2.60 -0.59 -5.20
N THR A 67 3.54 -1.26 -5.85
CA THR A 67 3.47 -2.65 -6.27
C THR A 67 4.29 -3.52 -5.31
N ALA A 68 3.68 -4.59 -4.80
CA ALA A 68 4.42 -5.66 -4.11
C ALA A 68 4.74 -6.77 -5.11
N GLY A 69 5.94 -7.35 -5.03
CA GLY A 69 6.48 -8.23 -6.07
C GLY A 69 7.45 -7.50 -7.01
N GLY A 70 8.13 -8.25 -7.88
CA GLY A 70 9.07 -7.69 -8.85
C GLY A 70 10.17 -8.68 -9.22
N VAL A 71 11.32 -8.15 -9.63
CA VAL A 71 12.54 -8.92 -9.87
C VAL A 71 13.07 -9.46 -8.53
N ASP A 72 13.36 -10.77 -8.47
CA ASP A 72 13.84 -11.43 -7.26
C ASP A 72 15.17 -10.81 -6.80
N LEU A 73 15.20 -10.36 -5.54
CA LEU A 73 16.39 -9.78 -4.91
C LEU A 73 17.56 -10.78 -4.83
N LYS A 74 17.30 -12.10 -4.88
CA LYS A 74 18.35 -13.13 -4.93
C LYS A 74 19.10 -13.12 -6.26
N GLU A 75 18.44 -12.71 -7.34
CA GLU A 75 19.01 -12.63 -8.68
C GLU A 75 19.65 -11.28 -8.98
N THR A 76 19.60 -10.35 -8.01
CA THR A 76 20.20 -9.01 -8.10
C THR A 76 21.33 -8.89 -7.08
N ASP A 77 22.50 -8.40 -7.48
CA ASP A 77 23.59 -8.12 -6.53
C ASP A 77 23.28 -6.85 -5.73
N PRO A 78 23.10 -6.92 -4.39
CA PRO A 78 22.73 -5.76 -3.58
C PRO A 78 23.78 -4.64 -3.54
N ARG A 79 25.03 -4.92 -3.94
CA ARG A 79 26.13 -3.93 -3.91
C ARG A 79 26.27 -3.15 -5.20
N THR A 80 25.77 -3.68 -6.31
CA THR A 80 25.93 -3.09 -7.64
C THR A 80 24.60 -2.92 -8.37
N MET A 81 23.53 -3.55 -7.87
CA MET A 81 22.25 -3.70 -8.53
C MET A 81 22.30 -4.44 -9.88
N ALA A 82 23.41 -5.12 -10.18
CA ALA A 82 23.56 -5.91 -11.41
C ALA A 82 22.73 -7.19 -11.36
N SER A 83 22.21 -7.62 -12.50
CA SER A 83 21.67 -8.98 -12.65
C SER A 83 22.78 -10.00 -12.47
N ARG A 84 22.49 -11.06 -11.71
CA ARG A 84 23.35 -12.24 -11.57
C ARG A 84 23.23 -13.20 -12.75
N LEU A 85 22.19 -13.06 -13.56
CA LEU A 85 21.89 -13.97 -14.68
C LEU A 85 22.38 -13.42 -16.02
N VAL A 86 22.35 -12.10 -16.20
CA VAL A 86 22.69 -11.45 -17.47
C VAL A 86 23.67 -10.31 -17.23
N HIS A 87 24.80 -10.35 -17.92
CA HIS A 87 25.80 -9.29 -17.85
C HIS A 87 25.27 -7.96 -18.38
N ASN A 88 25.74 -6.87 -17.78
CA ASN A 88 25.43 -5.49 -18.18
C ASN A 88 23.92 -5.13 -18.13
N ILE A 89 23.15 -5.81 -17.26
CA ILE A 89 21.79 -5.44 -16.89
C ILE A 89 21.77 -5.04 -15.42
N PHE A 90 21.06 -3.96 -15.12
CA PHE A 90 20.93 -3.40 -13.77
C PHE A 90 19.46 -3.09 -13.48
N PHE A 91 19.04 -3.26 -12.23
CA PHE A 91 17.66 -3.02 -11.80
C PHE A 91 17.64 -1.98 -10.66
N ALA A 92 16.67 -1.08 -10.67
CA ALA A 92 16.53 -0.08 -9.61
C ALA A 92 15.08 0.36 -9.46
N GLY A 93 14.73 0.81 -8.24
CA GLY A 93 13.40 1.26 -7.89
C GLY A 93 12.36 0.14 -7.81
N GLU A 94 11.10 0.50 -8.05
CA GLU A 94 9.91 -0.34 -7.82
C GLU A 94 9.82 -1.59 -8.71
N ILE A 95 10.71 -1.76 -9.69
CA ILE A 95 10.78 -3.00 -10.47
C ILE A 95 11.35 -4.17 -9.65
N LEU A 96 12.12 -3.87 -8.60
CA LEU A 96 12.64 -4.86 -7.67
C LEU A 96 11.52 -5.35 -6.76
N ASP A 97 11.59 -6.61 -6.33
CA ASP A 97 10.70 -7.16 -5.29
C ASP A 97 11.04 -6.56 -3.91
N LEU A 98 10.77 -5.26 -3.77
CA LEU A 98 11.08 -4.44 -2.62
C LEU A 98 10.04 -3.34 -2.47
N ASP A 99 9.14 -3.51 -1.51
CA ASP A 99 8.15 -2.52 -1.10
C ASP A 99 8.21 -2.25 0.41
N GLY A 100 7.73 -1.07 0.80
CA GLY A 100 7.66 -0.63 2.19
C GLY A 100 6.40 0.17 2.49
N PRO A 101 6.13 0.48 3.78
CA PRO A 101 4.97 1.27 4.18
C PRO A 101 5.02 2.68 3.58
N SER A 102 3.87 3.35 3.55
CA SER A 102 3.81 4.77 3.20
C SER A 102 4.65 5.62 4.16
N GLY A 103 5.16 6.76 3.69
CA GLY A 103 6.01 7.65 4.49
C GLY A 103 7.39 7.93 3.87
N GLY A 104 7.57 7.63 2.58
CA GLY A 104 8.80 7.95 1.84
C GLY A 104 9.78 6.79 1.68
N PHE A 105 9.51 5.62 2.26
CA PHE A 105 10.39 4.45 2.18
C PHE A 105 10.61 3.96 0.75
N ASN A 106 9.55 3.85 -0.05
CA ASN A 106 9.67 3.44 -1.46
C ASN A 106 10.46 4.44 -2.30
N LEU A 107 10.30 5.75 -2.04
CA LEU A 107 11.11 6.78 -2.69
C LEU A 107 12.58 6.65 -2.29
N GLN A 108 12.86 6.46 -0.99
CA GLN A 108 14.22 6.24 -0.51
C GLN A 108 14.85 4.99 -1.14
N ALA A 109 14.11 3.90 -1.27
CA ALA A 109 14.57 2.69 -1.96
C ALA A 109 14.89 2.97 -3.44
N CYS A 110 14.04 3.73 -4.14
CA CYS A 110 14.30 4.16 -5.52
C CYS A 110 15.59 4.98 -5.64
N TRP A 111 15.83 5.93 -4.74
CA TRP A 111 17.04 6.77 -4.77
C TRP A 111 18.30 5.97 -4.45
N SER A 112 18.28 5.16 -3.40
CA SER A 112 19.45 4.37 -2.99
C SER A 112 19.83 3.32 -4.04
N THR A 113 18.86 2.59 -4.58
CA THR A 113 19.11 1.58 -5.62
C THR A 113 19.51 2.23 -6.94
N GLY A 114 18.85 3.31 -7.35
CA GLY A 114 19.18 4.06 -8.56
C GLY A 114 20.60 4.62 -8.55
N TYR A 115 21.04 5.17 -7.41
CA TYR A 115 22.41 5.66 -7.24
C TYR A 115 23.43 4.54 -7.45
N ILE A 116 23.27 3.40 -6.75
CA ILE A 116 24.20 2.28 -6.82
C ILE A 116 24.22 1.65 -8.23
N ALA A 117 23.05 1.47 -8.85
CA ALA A 117 22.92 0.94 -10.20
C ALA A 117 23.61 1.84 -11.24
N GLY A 118 23.39 3.15 -11.15
CA GLY A 118 23.99 4.14 -12.06
C GLY A 118 25.52 4.16 -11.98
N GLU A 119 26.08 4.25 -10.77
CA GLU A 119 27.53 4.23 -10.54
C GLU A 119 28.15 2.92 -11.05
N SER A 120 27.51 1.79 -10.77
CA SER A 120 28.00 0.47 -11.17
C SER A 120 27.96 0.27 -12.69
N ALA A 121 26.88 0.71 -13.33
CA ALA A 121 26.74 0.63 -14.79
C ALA A 121 27.79 1.50 -15.51
N ALA A 122 28.11 2.68 -14.98
CA ALA A 122 29.14 3.55 -15.53
C ALA A 122 30.55 2.91 -15.44
N ALA A 123 30.85 2.26 -14.32
CA ALA A 123 32.14 1.62 -14.09
C ALA A 123 32.40 0.41 -15.02
N VAL A 124 31.36 -0.30 -15.45
CA VAL A 124 31.48 -1.53 -16.27
C VAL A 124 32.05 -1.26 -17.67
N ASN A 125 31.86 -0.04 -18.20
CA ASN A 125 32.37 0.37 -19.52
C ASN A 125 33.52 1.37 -19.45
N ALA A 126 34.02 1.70 -18.25
CA ALA A 126 35.18 2.57 -18.13
C ALA A 126 36.40 1.86 -18.73
N PRO A 127 37.20 2.52 -19.59
CA PRO A 127 38.45 1.94 -20.07
C PRO A 127 39.31 1.57 -18.85
N GLU A 128 39.87 0.34 -18.82
CA GLU A 128 40.81 -0.05 -17.78
C GLU A 128 41.87 1.05 -17.64
N ALA A 129 41.90 1.73 -16.51
CA ALA A 129 42.92 2.73 -16.21
C ALA A 129 44.27 2.00 -16.11
N GLY A 130 44.99 1.96 -17.24
CA GLY A 130 46.41 1.70 -17.33
C GLY A 130 46.93 0.45 -16.63
N LYS A 131 46.82 -0.72 -17.28
CA LYS A 131 47.93 -1.68 -17.21
C LYS A 131 49.08 -1.11 -18.02
N ALA A 132 49.86 -0.22 -17.39
CA ALA A 132 51.16 0.16 -17.91
C ALA A 132 51.97 -1.15 -18.09
N LYS A 133 52.21 -1.54 -19.34
CA LYS A 133 53.22 -2.56 -19.66
C LYS A 133 54.56 -2.03 -19.16
N ALA A 134 55.03 -2.56 -18.04
CA ALA A 134 56.44 -2.54 -17.66
C ALA A 134 57.21 -3.54 -18.52
#